data_AF-A0A2I0D363-F1
#
_entry.id   AF-A0A2I0D363-F1
#
_cell.length_a   1.000
_cell.length_b   1.000
_cell.length_c   1.000
_cell.angle_alpha   90.00
_cell.angle_beta   90.00
_cell.angle_gamma   90.00
#
_symmetry.space_group_name_H-M   'P 1'
#
loop_
_entity.id
_entity.type
_entity.pdbx_description
1 polymer ?
#
loop_
_entity_poly.entity_id
_entity_poly.type
_entity_poly.pdbx_seq_one_letter_code
_entity_poly.pdbx_strand_id
1 'polypeptide(L)' 'GQACINGHCMQDCPAGKTACVEGCFNLETDPDHCGICTNNCPAGLVCSKGQCAPPPTTINRAI' A
#
# COMPACT_ATOMS: atom_id res chain seq x y z
N GLY A 1 6.94 11.05 -15.34
CA GLY A 1 5.49 11.03 -15.10
C GLY A 1 5.25 11.64 -13.75
N GLN A 2 4.48 12.72 -13.66
CA GLN A 2 4.12 13.34 -12.39
C GLN A 2 2.84 12.70 -11.88
N ALA A 3 2.82 12.31 -10.61
CA ALA A 3 1.60 11.88 -9.96
C ALA A 3 0.78 13.12 -9.58
N CYS A 4 -0.40 13.27 -10.19
CA CYS A 4 -1.28 14.39 -9.89
C CYS A 4 -2.39 13.90 -8.94
N ILE A 5 -2.42 14.46 -7.74
CA ILE A 5 -3.42 14.15 -6.71
C ILE A 5 -4.31 15.39 -6.57
N ASN A 6 -5.62 15.26 -6.80
CA ASN A 6 -6.60 16.36 -6.77
C ASN A 6 -6.23 17.57 -7.66
N GLY A 7 -5.68 17.33 -8.86
CA GLY A 7 -5.34 18.40 -9.81
C GLY A 7 -4.05 19.16 -9.49
N HIS A 8 -3.37 18.84 -8.38
CA HIS A 8 -2.02 19.29 -8.10
C HIS A 8 -1.02 18.18 -8.49
N CYS A 9 -0.27 18.43 -9.55
CA CYS A 9 0.84 17.55 -9.93
C CYS A 9 1.98 17.77 -8.94
N MET A 10 2.14 16.83 -8.02
CA MET A 10 3.30 16.85 -7.13
C MET A 10 4.50 16.40 -7.96
N GLN A 11 5.60 17.15 -7.86
CA GLN A 11 6.89 16.76 -8.45
C GLN A 11 7.35 15.41 -7.88
N ASP A 12 7.04 15.16 -6.60
CA ASP A 12 7.40 13.98 -5.85
C ASP A 12 6.23 13.45 -5.02
N CYS A 13 6.25 12.17 -4.72
CA CYS A 13 5.29 11.60 -3.77
C CYS A 13 5.54 12.12 -2.35
N PRO A 14 4.48 12.27 -1.53
CA PRO A 14 4.63 12.53 -0.10
C PRO A 14 5.58 11.52 0.55
N ALA A 15 6.25 11.93 1.63
CA ALA A 15 7.13 11.05 2.38
C ALA A 15 6.42 9.72 2.75
N GLY A 16 7.09 8.60 2.53
CA GLY A 16 6.54 7.26 2.76
C GLY A 16 5.61 6.74 1.65
N LYS A 17 5.54 7.42 0.50
CA LYS A 17 4.84 6.94 -0.70
C LYS A 17 5.80 6.82 -1.88
N THR A 18 5.52 5.86 -2.74
CA THR A 18 6.28 5.60 -3.96
C THR A 18 5.46 6.02 -5.17
N ALA A 19 6.14 6.61 -6.16
CA ALA A 19 5.54 6.96 -7.43
C ALA A 19 5.31 5.69 -8.27
N CYS A 20 4.04 5.40 -8.52
CA CYS A 20 3.56 4.36 -9.39
C CYS A 20 2.92 4.99 -10.64
N VAL A 21 2.64 4.17 -11.65
CA VAL A 21 2.03 4.64 -12.91
C VAL A 21 0.68 5.34 -12.67
N GLU A 22 -0.10 4.85 -11.70
CA GLU A 22 -1.43 5.39 -11.38
C GLU A 22 -1.42 6.52 -10.34
N GLY A 23 -0.29 6.77 -9.67
CA GLY A 23 -0.21 7.77 -8.60
C GLY A 23 0.80 7.46 -7.52
N CYS A 24 0.61 8.01 -6.32
CA CYS A 24 1.49 7.80 -5.18
C CYS A 24 0.85 6.88 -4.15
N PHE A 25 1.44 5.70 -3.96
CA PHE A 25 0.93 4.68 -3.03
C PHE A 25 1.95 4.32 -1.97
N ASN A 26 1.47 3.90 -0.81
CA ASN A 26 2.34 3.49 0.29
C ASN A 26 2.62 1.99 0.17
N LEU A 27 3.78 1.62 -0.38
CA LEU A 27 4.09 0.21 -0.60
C LEU A 27 4.20 -0.59 0.70
N GLU A 28 4.27 0.04 1.87
CA GLU A 28 4.41 -0.65 3.15
C GLU A 28 3.06 -1.06 3.77
N THR A 29 1.98 -0.40 3.37
CA THR A 29 0.67 -0.49 4.03
C THR A 29 -0.51 -0.59 3.08
N ASP A 30 -0.31 -0.26 1.81
CA ASP A 30 -1.35 -0.34 0.78
C ASP A 30 -1.48 -1.79 0.28
N PRO A 31 -2.63 -2.45 0.52
CA PRO A 31 -2.84 -3.82 0.09
C PRO A 31 -2.91 -3.96 -1.43
N ASP A 32 -3.19 -2.89 -2.19
CA ASP A 32 -3.25 -2.92 -3.65
C ASP A 32 -1.88 -2.65 -4.30
N HIS A 33 -0.90 -2.18 -3.52
CA HIS A 33 0.45 -1.80 -3.99
C HIS A 33 1.55 -2.32 -3.05
N CYS A 34 1.39 -3.50 -2.46
CA CYS A 34 2.23 -3.95 -1.36
C CYS A 34 3.63 -4.35 -1.82
N GLY A 35 4.68 -3.68 -1.34
CA GLY A 35 6.08 -3.92 -1.70
C GLY A 35 6.47 -3.40 -3.09
N ILE A 36 5.56 -3.46 -4.07
CA ILE A 36 5.70 -2.90 -5.42
C ILE A 36 4.36 -2.38 -5.93
N CYS A 37 4.42 -1.45 -6.89
CA CYS A 37 3.25 -0.77 -7.47
C CYS A 37 2.18 -1.65 -8.13
N THR A 38 2.47 -2.92 -8.42
CA THR A 38 1.54 -3.82 -9.12
C THR A 38 1.22 -5.06 -8.31
N ASN A 39 1.50 -5.04 -7.01
CA ASN A 39 1.29 -6.21 -6.15
C ASN A 39 0.10 -5.99 -5.23
N ASN A 40 -1.01 -6.64 -5.59
CA ASN A 40 -2.19 -6.70 -4.76
C ASN A 40 -2.11 -7.92 -3.84
N CYS A 41 -2.35 -7.71 -2.56
CA CYS A 41 -2.43 -8.78 -1.59
C CYS A 41 -3.65 -9.67 -1.86
N PRO A 42 -3.51 -11.01 -1.77
CA PRO A 42 -4.61 -11.94 -1.82
C PRO A 42 -5.72 -11.59 -0.82
N ALA A 43 -6.96 -11.96 -1.17
CA ALA A 43 -8.12 -11.72 -0.32
C ALA A 43 -7.89 -12.24 1.11
N GLY A 44 -8.14 -11.36 2.09
CA GLY A 44 -7.96 -11.68 3.51
C GLY A 44 -6.55 -11.43 4.05
N LEU A 45 -5.60 -10.93 3.25
CA LEU A 45 -4.30 -10.45 3.71
C LEU A 45 -4.25 -8.92 3.74
N VAL A 46 -3.35 -8.38 4.57
CA VAL A 46 -3.04 -6.95 4.67
C VAL A 46 -1.59 -6.71 4.25
N CYS A 47 -1.29 -5.51 3.75
CA CYS A 47 0.11 -5.13 3.56
C CYS A 47 0.72 -4.69 4.89
N SER A 48 1.81 -5.33 5.27
CA SER A 48 2.58 -5.00 6.47
C SER A 48 4.05 -4.97 6.13
N LYS A 49 4.67 -3.78 6.22
CA LYS A 49 6.09 -3.55 5.91
C LYS A 49 6.48 -4.02 4.50
N GLY A 50 5.57 -3.86 3.54
CA GLY A 50 5.80 -4.23 2.14
C GLY A 50 5.64 -5.71 1.85
N GLN A 51 5.01 -6.46 2.76
CA GLN A 51 4.70 -7.87 2.57
C GLN A 51 3.25 -8.14 2.91
N CYS A 52 2.59 -8.96 2.09
CA CYS A 52 1.25 -9.43 2.38
C CYS A 52 1.30 -10.40 3.55
N ALA A 53 0.75 -9.98 4.68
CA ALA A 53 0.65 -10.76 5.89
C ALA A 53 -0.83 -11.00 6.23
N PRO A 54 -1.18 -12.08 6.94
CA PRO A 54 -2.50 -12.17 7.52
C PRO A 54 -2.72 -10.95 8.42
N PRO A 55 -3.94 -10.38 8.46
CA PRO A 55 -4.25 -9.32 9.41
C PRO A 55 -3.83 -9.78 10.80
N PRO A 56 -3.40 -8.85 11.68
CA PRO A 56 -3.16 -9.16 13.08
C PRO A 56 -4.49 -9.62 13.67
N THR A 57 -4.75 -10.91 13.51
CA THR A 57 -5.89 -11.56 14.09
C THR A 57 -5.57 -11.56 15.56
N THR A 58 -6.19 -10.67 16.31
CA THR A 58 -6.46 -10.94 17.72
C THR A 58 -7.45 -12.11 17.74
N ILE A 59 -7.00 -13.30 17.32
CA ILE A 59 -7.57 -14.53 17.81
C ILE A 59 -7.19 -14.62 19.28
N ASN A 60 -7.85 -13.78 20.08
CA ASN A 60 -8.48 -14.26 21.30
C ASN A 60 -9.50 -15.33 20.85
N ARG A 61 -9.02 -16.47 20.34
CA ARG A 61 -9.69 -17.74 20.56
C ARG A 61 -9.49 -18.05 22.04
N ALA A 62 -10.16 -17.24 22.86
CA ALA A 62 -10.57 -17.67 24.18
C ALA A 62 -11.62 -18.75 23.92
N ILE A 63 -11.31 -19.93 24.45
CA ILE A 63 -12.12 -21.15 24.59
C ILE A 63 -12.40 -21.97 23.32
#